data_AF-A0A814Q813-F1
#
_entry.id   AF-A0A814Q813-F1
#
_cell.length_a   1.000
_cell.length_b   1.000
_cell.length_c   1.000
_cell.angle_alpha   90.00
_cell.angle_beta   90.00
_cell.angle_gamma   90.00
#
_symmetry.space_group_name_H-M   'P 1'
#
loop_
_entity.id
_entity.type
_entity.pdbx_description
1 polymer ?
#
loop_
_entity_poly.entity_id
_entity_poly.type
_entity_poly.pdbx_seq_one_letter_code
_entity_poly.pdbx_strand_id
1 'polypeptide(L)'
;VGDFNKDGQPDFISVWSNICVLLSSGKETFGPTIVIPVEFRFEPTSAIIGDFNHDDRLDFVFTERSYDNVMLFLGNGSDGTFHELKKFMTGIRALPRSIIACDFNNDGHQDFAVALSVANGVGLMFGNGGGDFTVPIEFLTGSFRKPAFIATGDFNSDGRLDIVVTSETNLTMGILFSSCECCGFKPLNKRTLV
;
A
#
# COMPACT_ATOMS: atom_id res chain seq x y z
N VAL A 1 -12.11 -4.02 -2.75
CA VAL A 1 -13.18 -4.26 -3.74
C VAL A 1 -12.62 -3.87 -5.08
N GLY A 2 -12.79 -4.72 -6.09
CA GLY A 2 -12.28 -4.53 -7.45
C GLY A 2 -12.87 -5.58 -8.37
N ASP A 3 -12.80 -5.40 -9.68
CA ASP A 3 -13.24 -6.40 -10.67
C ASP A 3 -12.05 -7.30 -11.05
N PHE A 4 -11.93 -8.47 -10.40
CA PHE A 4 -10.76 -9.35 -10.54
C PHE A 4 -10.89 -10.34 -11.70
N ASN A 5 -12.07 -10.45 -12.32
CA ASN A 5 -12.33 -11.32 -13.47
C ASN A 5 -12.76 -10.54 -14.73
N LYS A 6 -12.81 -9.20 -14.67
CA LYS A 6 -13.19 -8.29 -15.74
C LYS A 6 -14.61 -8.50 -16.26
N ASP A 7 -15.53 -8.92 -15.39
CA ASP A 7 -16.93 -9.13 -15.77
C ASP A 7 -17.81 -7.88 -15.58
N GLY A 8 -17.21 -6.76 -15.16
CA GLY A 8 -17.86 -5.48 -14.92
C GLY A 8 -18.49 -5.35 -13.54
N GLN A 9 -18.28 -6.31 -12.65
CA GLN A 9 -18.89 -6.32 -11.32
C GLN A 9 -17.85 -6.21 -10.20
N PRO A 10 -18.22 -5.59 -9.07
CA PRO A 10 -17.31 -5.48 -7.95
C PRO A 10 -17.19 -6.80 -7.19
N ASP A 11 -15.98 -7.36 -7.19
CA ASP A 11 -15.58 -8.51 -6.40
C ASP A 11 -14.92 -8.09 -5.08
N PHE A 12 -14.82 -9.05 -4.16
CA PHE A 12 -14.21 -8.84 -2.86
C PHE A 12 -12.99 -9.73 -2.69
N ILE A 13 -11.93 -9.16 -2.13
CA ILE A 13 -10.80 -9.90 -1.60
C ILE A 13 -10.70 -9.62 -0.11
N SER A 14 -10.49 -10.66 0.69
CA SER A 14 -10.22 -10.56 2.12
C SER A 14 -8.85 -11.15 2.43
N VAL A 15 -8.05 -10.43 3.20
CA VAL A 15 -6.71 -10.84 3.62
C VAL A 15 -6.69 -10.85 5.15
N TRP A 16 -6.63 -12.04 5.75
CA TRP A 16 -6.58 -12.20 7.21
C TRP A 16 -5.65 -13.35 7.61
N SER A 17 -6.17 -14.50 8.03
CA SER A 17 -5.38 -15.73 8.21
C SER A 17 -5.21 -16.54 6.93
N ASN A 18 -6.09 -16.31 5.95
CA ASN A 18 -6.03 -16.79 4.58
C ASN A 18 -6.33 -15.62 3.64
N ILE A 19 -6.07 -15.81 2.35
CA ILE A 19 -6.48 -14.87 1.31
C ILE A 19 -7.63 -15.53 0.53
N CYS A 20 -8.77 -14.86 0.51
CA CYS A 20 -9.98 -15.34 -0.14
C CYS A 20 -10.52 -14.30 -1.11
N VAL A 21 -10.96 -14.75 -2.29
CA VAL A 21 -11.63 -13.94 -3.30
C VAL A 21 -13.06 -14.44 -3.48
N LEU A 22 -14.00 -13.51 -3.54
CA LEU A 22 -15.42 -13.72 -3.76
C LEU A 22 -15.83 -12.97 -5.02
N LEU A 23 -16.06 -13.71 -6.10
CA LEU A 23 -16.52 -13.16 -7.37
C LEU A 23 -18.02 -12.89 -7.33
N SER A 24 -18.41 -11.68 -7.71
CA SER A 24 -19.80 -11.26 -7.77
C SER A 24 -20.50 -11.81 -9.02
N SER A 25 -21.82 -11.93 -8.94
CA SER A 25 -22.69 -12.29 -10.07
C SER A 25 -23.82 -11.28 -10.31
N GLY A 26 -23.78 -10.14 -9.61
CA GLY A 26 -24.47 -8.92 -10.04
C GLY A 26 -25.88 -8.80 -9.47
N LYS A 27 -26.20 -9.73 -8.56
CA LYS A 27 -27.50 -9.90 -7.91
C LYS A 27 -27.35 -10.16 -6.42
N GLU A 28 -26.39 -9.46 -5.78
CA GLU A 28 -26.05 -9.60 -4.35
C GLU A 28 -25.57 -11.00 -3.94
N THR A 29 -25.22 -11.84 -4.92
CA THR A 29 -24.70 -13.19 -4.72
C THR A 29 -23.25 -13.31 -5.15
N PHE A 30 -22.47 -14.04 -4.35
CA PHE A 30 -21.10 -14.42 -4.67
C PHE A 30 -21.02 -15.88 -5.10
N GLY A 31 -20.10 -16.18 -6.02
CA GLY A 31 -19.73 -17.54 -6.38
C GLY A 31 -18.99 -18.27 -5.25
N PRO A 32 -18.50 -19.49 -5.52
CA PRO A 32 -17.66 -20.22 -4.59
C PRO A 32 -16.42 -19.39 -4.18
N THR A 33 -16.03 -19.51 -2.91
CA THR A 33 -14.81 -18.87 -2.41
C THR A 33 -13.58 -19.44 -3.13
N ILE A 34 -12.79 -18.55 -3.72
CA ILE A 34 -11.47 -18.87 -4.25
C ILE A 34 -10.46 -18.60 -3.14
N VAL A 35 -9.69 -19.61 -2.75
CA VAL A 35 -8.63 -19.48 -1.75
C VAL A 35 -7.30 -19.38 -2.46
N ILE A 36 -6.55 -18.31 -2.23
CA ILE A 36 -5.19 -18.19 -2.75
C ILE A 36 -4.25 -18.97 -1.82
N PRO A 37 -3.60 -20.04 -2.29
CA PRO A 37 -2.75 -20.85 -1.44
C PRO A 37 -1.46 -20.10 -1.08
N VAL A 38 -1.15 -20.06 0.21
CA VAL A 38 0.14 -19.59 0.73
C VAL A 38 0.70 -20.59 1.73
N GLU A 39 1.99 -20.88 1.63
CA GLU A 39 2.67 -21.88 2.47
C GLU A 39 3.32 -21.28 3.73
N PHE A 40 2.93 -20.07 4.11
CA PHE A 40 3.47 -19.34 5.25
C PHE A 40 2.36 -18.62 6.01
N ARG A 41 2.61 -18.36 7.30
CA ARG A 41 1.74 -17.50 8.11
C ARG A 41 2.12 -16.04 7.89
N PHE A 42 1.14 -15.15 7.96
CA PHE A 42 1.32 -13.72 7.80
C PHE A 42 0.36 -12.99 8.73
N GLU A 43 0.73 -11.76 9.10
CA GLU A 43 -0.10 -10.87 9.91
C GLU A 43 -0.39 -9.60 9.10
N PRO A 44 -1.47 -9.59 8.31
CA PRO A 44 -1.77 -8.47 7.44
C PRO A 44 -2.31 -7.29 8.25
N THR A 45 -1.88 -6.07 7.91
CA THR A 45 -2.33 -4.85 8.60
C THR A 45 -3.12 -3.89 7.71
N SER A 46 -2.84 -3.88 6.41
CA SER A 46 -3.50 -3.03 5.42
C SER A 46 -3.39 -3.68 4.05
N ALA A 47 -4.37 -3.45 3.19
CA ALA A 47 -4.36 -3.95 1.81
C ALA A 47 -4.87 -2.89 0.84
N ILE A 48 -4.33 -2.91 -0.38
CA ILE A 48 -4.72 -2.06 -1.50
C ILE A 48 -4.83 -2.90 -2.77
N ILE A 49 -5.56 -2.38 -3.75
CA ILE A 49 -5.81 -2.98 -5.06
C ILE A 49 -5.43 -1.95 -6.12
N GLY A 50 -4.81 -2.39 -7.19
CA GLY A 50 -4.36 -1.55 -8.30
C GLY A 50 -3.75 -2.40 -9.40
N ASP A 51 -3.46 -1.79 -10.54
CA ASP A 51 -2.60 -2.40 -11.57
C ASP A 51 -1.17 -1.91 -11.29
N PHE A 52 -0.34 -2.76 -10.68
CA PHE A 52 1.01 -2.40 -10.24
C PHE A 52 2.09 -2.84 -11.23
N ASN A 53 1.72 -3.57 -12.29
CA ASN A 53 2.61 -4.05 -13.34
C ASN A 53 2.20 -3.60 -14.76
N HIS A 54 1.20 -2.72 -14.87
CA HIS A 54 0.68 -2.14 -16.11
C HIS A 54 0.21 -3.20 -17.12
N ASP A 55 -0.40 -4.30 -16.65
CA ASP A 55 -0.96 -5.34 -17.51
C ASP A 55 -2.49 -5.24 -17.69
N ASP A 56 -3.08 -4.12 -17.24
CA ASP A 56 -4.50 -3.81 -17.18
C ASP A 56 -5.31 -4.76 -16.26
N ARG A 57 -4.67 -5.55 -15.39
CA ARG A 57 -5.37 -6.46 -14.46
C ARG A 57 -5.21 -5.95 -13.04
N LEU A 58 -6.22 -6.21 -12.22
CA LEU A 58 -6.14 -5.85 -10.81
C LEU A 58 -5.24 -6.84 -10.07
N ASP A 59 -4.17 -6.28 -9.51
CA ASP A 59 -3.31 -6.88 -8.52
C ASP A 59 -3.81 -6.53 -7.11
N PHE A 60 -3.26 -7.20 -6.10
CA PHE A 60 -3.40 -6.70 -4.73
C PHE A 60 -2.10 -6.72 -3.98
N VAL A 61 -2.03 -5.80 -3.03
CA VAL A 61 -0.88 -5.63 -2.14
C VAL A 61 -1.37 -5.60 -0.72
N PHE A 62 -0.61 -6.18 0.20
CA PHE A 62 -0.83 -5.96 1.63
C PHE A 62 0.48 -5.83 2.40
N THR A 63 0.40 -5.12 3.52
CA THR A 63 1.49 -5.03 4.48
C THR A 63 1.44 -6.20 5.44
N GLU A 64 2.58 -6.84 5.64
CA GLU A 64 2.77 -7.97 6.54
C GLU A 64 3.71 -7.53 7.68
N ARG A 65 3.17 -7.54 8.90
CA ARG A 65 3.83 -6.91 10.04
C ARG A 65 4.88 -7.78 10.71
N SER A 66 4.74 -9.11 10.71
CA SER A 66 5.60 -10.00 11.49
C SER A 66 6.96 -10.25 10.83
N TYR A 67 7.06 -10.11 9.51
CA TYR A 67 8.29 -10.26 8.72
C TYR A 67 8.71 -8.98 8.00
N ASP A 68 8.09 -7.84 8.33
CA ASP A 68 8.44 -6.50 7.80
C ASP A 68 8.36 -6.39 6.27
N ASN A 69 7.32 -6.97 5.64
CA ASN A 69 7.20 -6.98 4.18
C ASN A 69 5.97 -6.24 3.66
N VAL A 70 6.09 -5.79 2.42
CA VAL A 70 4.96 -5.58 1.50
C VAL A 70 4.88 -6.82 0.60
N MET A 71 3.68 -7.38 0.48
CA MET A 71 3.39 -8.58 -0.29
C MET A 71 2.53 -8.19 -1.48
N LEU A 72 3.02 -8.42 -2.71
CA LEU A 72 2.32 -8.13 -3.96
C LEU A 72 1.94 -9.44 -4.64
N PHE A 73 0.68 -9.56 -5.04
CA PHE A 73 0.16 -10.66 -5.84
C PHE A 73 -0.34 -10.14 -7.18
N LEU A 74 0.19 -10.69 -8.27
CA LEU A 74 -0.18 -10.30 -9.63
C LEU A 74 -1.43 -11.04 -10.12
N GLY A 75 -2.41 -10.28 -10.61
CA GLY A 75 -3.71 -10.78 -11.04
C GLY A 75 -3.67 -11.50 -12.38
N ASN A 76 -4.44 -12.59 -12.51
CA ASN A 76 -4.69 -13.19 -13.82
C ASN A 76 -5.77 -12.43 -14.61
N GLY A 77 -6.64 -11.69 -13.91
CA GLY A 77 -7.64 -10.80 -14.51
C GLY A 77 -8.79 -11.50 -15.23
N SER A 78 -8.90 -12.83 -15.14
CA SER A 78 -9.91 -13.62 -15.87
C SER A 78 -10.83 -14.44 -14.97
N ASP A 79 -10.37 -14.85 -13.79
CA ASP A 79 -11.05 -15.83 -12.94
C ASP A 79 -10.87 -15.55 -11.44
N GLY A 80 -10.43 -14.34 -11.08
CA GLY A 80 -10.16 -13.97 -9.69
C GLY A 80 -8.94 -14.63 -9.07
N THR A 81 -8.10 -15.30 -9.86
CA THR A 81 -6.86 -15.94 -9.38
C THR A 81 -5.63 -15.04 -9.60
N PHE A 82 -4.52 -15.41 -8.96
CA PHE A 82 -3.25 -14.68 -8.94
C PHE A 82 -2.11 -15.66 -9.19
N HIS A 83 -1.05 -15.24 -9.88
CA HIS A 83 -0.03 -16.17 -10.40
C HIS A 83 1.40 -15.93 -9.89
N GLU A 84 1.70 -14.76 -9.32
CA GLU A 84 3.04 -14.45 -8.82
C GLU A 84 2.94 -13.73 -7.48
N LEU A 85 3.75 -14.16 -6.51
CA LEU A 85 3.92 -13.49 -5.23
C LEU A 85 5.30 -12.85 -5.15
N LYS A 86 5.33 -11.53 -5.07
CA LYS A 86 6.54 -10.74 -4.82
C LYS A 86 6.56 -10.22 -3.39
N LYS A 87 7.74 -10.22 -2.78
CA LYS A 87 7.95 -9.78 -1.39
C LYS A 87 8.98 -8.66 -1.37
N PHE A 88 8.62 -7.53 -0.78
CA PHE A 88 9.50 -6.39 -0.66
C PHE A 88 9.73 -6.04 0.80
N MET A 89 10.99 -6.03 1.22
CA MET A 89 11.36 -5.73 2.59
C MET A 89 11.18 -4.23 2.86
N THR A 90 10.47 -3.90 3.93
CA THR A 90 10.19 -2.52 4.36
C THR A 90 11.23 -1.95 5.32
N GLY A 91 12.21 -2.77 5.71
CA GLY A 91 13.27 -2.42 6.66
C GLY A 91 13.37 -3.47 7.78
N ILE A 92 14.40 -3.36 8.61
CA ILE A 92 14.59 -4.27 9.75
C ILE A 92 13.81 -3.75 10.94
N ARG A 93 12.89 -4.57 11.47
CA ARG A 93 12.02 -4.20 12.61
C ARG A 93 11.18 -2.96 12.28
N ALA A 94 10.59 -2.92 11.08
CA ALA A 94 9.86 -1.77 10.58
C ALA A 94 8.40 -1.75 11.08
N LEU A 95 7.77 -2.92 11.20
CA LEU A 95 6.37 -3.13 11.56
C LEU A 95 5.42 -2.30 10.68
N PRO A 96 5.28 -2.64 9.39
CA PRO A 96 4.42 -1.91 8.48
C PRO A 96 2.94 -2.01 8.91
N ARG A 97 2.22 -0.88 8.87
CA ARG A 97 0.84 -0.79 9.38
C ARG A 97 -0.20 -0.34 8.36
N SER A 98 0.20 0.52 7.44
CA SER A 98 -0.68 1.13 6.45
C SER A 98 0.13 1.35 5.19
N ILE A 99 -0.52 1.16 4.05
CA ILE A 99 0.07 1.33 2.73
C ILE A 99 -0.90 2.09 1.84
N ILE A 100 -0.36 2.96 0.99
CA ILE A 100 -1.05 3.62 -0.11
C ILE A 100 -0.19 3.55 -1.36
N ALA A 101 -0.82 3.61 -2.52
CA ALA A 101 -0.14 3.67 -3.81
C ALA A 101 -0.42 4.98 -4.52
N CYS A 102 0.61 5.57 -5.11
CA CYS A 102 0.52 6.76 -5.93
C CYS A 102 1.79 6.96 -6.75
N ASP A 103 1.72 7.70 -7.85
CA ASP A 103 2.93 8.16 -8.56
C ASP A 103 3.53 9.35 -7.78
N PHE A 104 4.46 9.07 -6.87
CA PHE A 104 5.06 10.08 -5.99
C PHE A 104 6.25 10.79 -6.64
N ASN A 105 6.87 10.16 -7.65
CA ASN A 105 8.03 10.69 -8.34
C ASN A 105 7.70 11.27 -9.74
N ASN A 106 6.44 11.18 -10.19
CA ASN A 106 5.91 11.59 -11.49
C ASN A 106 6.56 10.87 -12.68
N ASP A 107 6.90 9.59 -12.54
CA ASP A 107 7.45 8.76 -13.61
C ASP A 107 6.37 7.99 -14.41
N GLY A 108 5.11 8.08 -13.98
CA GLY A 108 3.98 7.41 -14.60
C GLY A 108 3.68 6.01 -14.03
N HIS A 109 4.44 5.57 -13.02
CA HIS A 109 4.26 4.30 -12.33
C HIS A 109 3.75 4.50 -10.92
N GLN A 110 3.02 3.51 -10.40
CA GLN A 110 2.60 3.56 -9.00
C GLN A 110 3.76 3.21 -8.08
N ASP A 111 3.99 4.07 -7.10
CA ASP A 111 4.91 3.87 -5.99
C ASP A 111 4.13 3.49 -4.72
N PHE A 112 4.81 2.91 -3.73
CA PHE A 112 4.23 2.66 -2.40
C PHE A 112 4.77 3.61 -1.36
N ALA A 113 3.86 4.14 -0.54
CA ALA A 113 4.18 4.71 0.76
C ALA A 113 3.70 3.77 1.86
N VAL A 114 4.54 3.53 2.87
CA VAL A 114 4.24 2.59 3.96
C VAL A 114 4.51 3.23 5.31
N ALA A 115 3.52 3.18 6.22
CA ALA A 115 3.67 3.62 7.60
C ALA A 115 4.45 2.57 8.41
N LEU A 116 5.64 2.93 8.89
CA LEU A 116 6.56 2.02 9.59
C LEU A 116 6.57 2.32 11.10
N SER A 117 5.84 1.52 11.86
CA SER A 117 5.51 1.81 13.27
C SER A 117 6.74 1.86 14.18
N VAL A 118 7.71 0.96 13.99
CA VAL A 118 8.88 0.88 14.87
C VAL A 118 10.04 1.70 14.34
N ALA A 119 10.18 1.80 13.02
CA ALA A 119 11.14 2.73 12.39
C ALA A 119 10.77 4.21 12.64
N ASN A 120 9.54 4.51 13.08
CA ASN A 120 9.02 5.87 13.28
C ASN A 120 9.13 6.72 12.00
N GLY A 121 8.78 6.11 10.88
CA GLY A 121 8.95 6.71 9.56
C GLY A 121 7.84 6.33 8.58
N VAL A 122 7.89 6.97 7.42
CA VAL A 122 7.23 6.50 6.21
C VAL A 122 8.31 5.98 5.27
N GLY A 123 8.17 4.75 4.79
CA GLY A 123 9.03 4.20 3.74
C GLY A 123 8.40 4.42 2.37
N LEU A 124 9.17 4.97 1.42
CA LEU A 124 8.78 5.11 0.02
C LEU A 124 9.50 4.10 -0.85
N MET A 125 8.75 3.33 -1.63
CA MET A 125 9.25 2.30 -2.52
C MET A 125 8.81 2.66 -3.94
N PHE A 126 9.75 2.99 -4.82
CA PHE A 126 9.42 3.44 -6.16
C PHE A 126 9.16 2.25 -7.09
N GLY A 127 8.06 2.28 -7.82
CA GLY A 127 7.68 1.24 -8.76
C GLY A 127 8.39 1.42 -10.09
N ASN A 128 8.73 0.32 -10.77
CA ASN A 128 9.29 0.37 -12.12
C ASN A 128 8.24 0.14 -13.23
N GLY A 129 6.97 0.06 -12.86
CA GLY A 129 5.87 -0.27 -13.76
C GLY A 129 5.78 -1.73 -14.19
N GLY A 130 6.71 -2.59 -13.79
CA GLY A 130 6.70 -4.05 -14.03
C GLY A 130 6.38 -4.87 -12.77
N GLY A 131 5.83 -4.22 -11.74
CA GLY A 131 5.57 -4.83 -10.45
C GLY A 131 6.83 -5.10 -9.62
N ASP A 132 7.96 -4.45 -9.89
CA ASP A 132 9.10 -4.42 -8.97
C ASP A 132 9.22 -3.04 -8.33
N PHE A 133 9.74 -3.02 -7.10
CA PHE A 133 9.85 -1.83 -6.28
C PHE A 133 11.25 -1.70 -5.70
N THR A 134 11.72 -0.46 -5.55
CA THR A 134 13.00 -0.19 -4.91
C THR A 134 13.00 -0.58 -3.44
N VAL A 135 14.20 -0.66 -2.84
CA VAL A 135 14.32 -0.60 -1.39
C VAL A 135 13.71 0.71 -0.87
N PRO A 136 13.12 0.71 0.34
CA PRO A 136 12.44 1.88 0.85
C PRO A 136 13.42 3.03 1.15
N ILE A 137 13.07 4.24 0.71
CA ILE A 137 13.64 5.47 1.24
C ILE A 137 12.83 5.86 2.47
N GLU A 138 13.47 5.87 3.63
CA GLU A 138 12.80 6.17 4.89
C GLU A 138 12.82 7.67 5.21
N PHE A 139 11.62 8.22 5.44
CA PHE A 139 11.43 9.57 5.95
C PHE A 139 11.09 9.51 7.43
N LEU A 140 12.10 9.77 8.26
CA LEU A 140 11.94 9.78 9.71
C LEU A 140 11.03 10.93 10.13
N THR A 141 10.04 10.59 10.94
CA THR A 141 9.02 11.55 11.39
C THR A 141 9.45 12.33 12.65
N GLY A 142 10.73 12.22 13.05
CA GLY A 142 11.33 12.94 14.16
C GLY A 142 10.73 12.56 15.52
N SER A 143 10.02 13.49 16.17
CA SER A 143 9.38 13.24 17.48
C SER A 143 8.02 12.54 17.37
N PHE A 144 7.53 12.34 16.15
CA PHE A 144 6.34 11.55 15.88
C PHE A 144 6.69 10.07 16.02
N ARG A 145 5.87 9.33 16.75
CA ARG A 145 6.16 7.92 17.09
C ARG A 145 5.01 7.04 16.68
N LYS A 146 5.33 5.80 16.30
CA LYS A 146 4.34 4.81 15.86
C LYS A 146 3.34 5.34 14.82
N PRO A 147 3.81 5.68 13.60
CA PRO A 147 2.94 5.85 12.44
C PRO A 147 1.90 4.74 12.36
N ALA A 148 0.63 5.10 12.20
CA ALA A 148 -0.50 4.17 12.20
C ALA A 148 -1.20 4.13 10.85
N PHE A 149 -1.66 5.27 10.35
CA PHE A 149 -2.32 5.41 9.07
C PHE A 149 -1.68 6.50 8.25
N ILE A 150 -1.72 6.33 6.93
CA ILE A 150 -1.29 7.32 5.95
C ILE A 150 -2.38 7.57 4.91
N ALA A 151 -2.40 8.77 4.36
CA ALA A 151 -3.19 9.15 3.20
C ALA A 151 -2.39 10.13 2.35
N THR A 152 -2.82 10.35 1.11
CA THR A 152 -2.18 11.26 0.17
C THR A 152 -3.15 12.33 -0.31
N GLY A 153 -2.61 13.51 -0.65
CA GLY A 153 -3.35 14.64 -1.19
C GLY A 153 -2.44 15.85 -1.39
N ASP A 154 -2.81 16.76 -2.27
CA ASP A 154 -2.12 18.05 -2.39
C ASP A 154 -2.57 18.97 -1.24
N PHE A 155 -1.78 19.06 -0.17
CA PHE A 155 -2.14 19.80 1.04
C PHE A 155 -1.56 21.21 1.07
N ASN A 156 -0.63 21.54 0.17
CA ASN A 156 -0.02 22.87 0.06
C ASN A 156 -0.39 23.62 -1.24
N SER A 157 -1.19 23.00 -2.11
CA SER A 157 -1.61 23.53 -3.42
C SER A 157 -0.44 23.76 -4.40
N ASP A 158 0.61 22.94 -4.33
CA ASP A 158 1.74 22.99 -5.27
C ASP A 158 1.57 22.07 -6.50
N GLY A 159 0.45 21.35 -6.57
CA GLY A 159 0.11 20.43 -7.66
C GLY A 159 0.77 19.06 -7.53
N ARG A 160 1.45 18.76 -6.41
CA ARG A 160 2.05 17.47 -6.12
C ARG A 160 1.37 16.83 -4.92
N LEU A 161 1.44 15.51 -4.86
CA LEU A 161 0.81 14.74 -3.80
C LEU A 161 1.72 14.65 -2.57
N ASP A 162 1.21 15.15 -1.45
CA ASP A 162 1.85 15.08 -0.15
C ASP A 162 1.31 13.89 0.66
N ILE A 163 2.05 13.45 1.67
CA ILE A 163 1.65 12.33 2.52
C ILE A 163 1.30 12.84 3.92
N VAL A 164 0.06 12.60 4.35
CA VAL A 164 -0.35 12.81 5.73
C VAL A 164 -0.23 11.51 6.52
N VAL A 165 0.28 11.59 7.74
CA VAL A 165 0.51 10.45 8.63
C VAL A 165 -0.08 10.71 10.02
N THR A 166 -0.74 9.72 10.61
CA THR A 166 -1.27 9.76 11.98
C THR A 166 -0.46 8.88 12.93
N SER A 167 -0.30 9.34 14.17
CA SER A 167 0.43 8.63 15.23
C SER A 167 -0.53 7.97 16.20
N GLU A 168 -0.23 6.74 16.60
CA GLU A 168 -1.01 6.04 17.63
C GLU A 168 -0.81 6.64 19.04
N THR A 169 0.40 7.08 19.39
CA THR A 169 0.74 7.39 20.79
C THR A 169 0.56 8.85 21.16
N ASN A 170 0.75 9.76 20.21
CA ASN A 170 0.83 11.19 20.54
C ASN A 170 -0.39 11.98 20.04
N LEU A 171 -1.40 11.32 19.46
CA LEU A 171 -2.60 11.93 18.86
C LEU A 171 -2.28 13.11 17.91
N THR A 172 -1.10 13.06 17.30
CA THR A 172 -0.65 14.07 16.34
C THR A 172 -0.77 13.55 14.93
N MET A 173 -0.92 14.49 14.01
CA MET A 173 -0.81 14.29 12.58
C MET A 173 0.44 15.02 12.07
N GLY A 174 1.11 14.44 11.08
CA GLY A 174 2.23 15.07 10.37
C GLY A 174 2.00 15.01 8.86
N ILE A 175 2.55 15.97 8.12
CA ILE A 175 2.49 15.99 6.65
C ILE A 175 3.93 16.01 6.10
N LEU A 176 4.26 15.05 5.26
CA LEU A 176 5.48 15.03 4.44
C LEU A 176 5.15 15.74 3.13
N PHE A 177 5.71 16.93 2.96
CA PHE A 177 5.53 17.68 1.71
C PHE A 177 6.43 17.10 0.63
N SER A 178 5.84 16.82 -0.51
CA SER A 178 6.61 16.53 -1.72
C SER A 178 7.48 17.76 -2.09
N SER A 179 8.55 17.56 -2.85
CA SER A 179 9.39 18.68 -3.29
C SER A 179 9.82 18.55 -4.73
N CYS A 180 10.14 19.70 -5.34
CA CYS A 180 10.53 19.79 -6.75
C CYS A 180 11.90 19.19 -7.08
N GLU A 181 12.69 18.77 -6.08
CA GLU A 181 13.94 18.04 -6.32
C GLU A 181 13.59 16.58 -6.55
N CYS A 182 14.03 16.02 -7.68
CA CYS A 182 13.70 14.66 -8.13
C CYS A 182 13.71 13.68 -6.95
N CYS A 183 12.52 13.16 -6.63
CA CYS A 183 12.28 12.12 -5.63
C CYS A 183 12.43 12.53 -4.15
N GLY A 184 12.51 13.83 -3.82
CA GLY A 184 12.69 14.30 -2.44
C GLY A 184 11.38 14.69 -1.75
N PHE A 185 11.09 14.14 -0.57
CA PHE A 185 10.14 14.73 0.38
C PHE A 185 10.89 15.62 1.38
N LYS A 186 10.34 16.81 1.67
CA LYS A 186 10.86 17.69 2.73
C LYS A 186 10.27 17.29 4.10
N PRO A 187 11.04 17.49 5.18
CA PRO A 187 10.64 17.03 6.51
C PRO A 187 9.35 17.70 7.00
N LEU A 188 8.68 16.98 7.89
CA LEU A 188 7.38 17.32 8.48
C LEU A 188 7.32 18.75 9.02
N ASN A 189 6.35 19.53 8.56
CA ASN A 189 5.84 20.62 9.39
C ASN A 189 4.83 20.03 10.38
N LYS A 190 5.17 20.06 11.66
CA LYS A 190 4.23 19.74 12.73
C LYS A 190 3.10 20.77 12.70
N ARG A 191 1.89 20.34 12.37
CA ARG A 191 0.68 21.06 12.80
C ARG A 191 -0.11 20.12 13.68
N THR A 192 -0.18 20.46 14.96
CA THR A 192 -1.26 19.97 15.81
C THR A 192 -2.54 20.56 15.22
N LEU A 193 -3.34 19.76 14.53
CA LEU A 193 -4.72 20.12 14.26
C LEU A 193 -5.44 20.00 15.61
N VAL A 194 -5.73 21.15 16.23
CA VAL A 194 -6.54 21.25 17.46
C VAL A 194 -7.99 21.41 17.06
#